data_AF-A0A8J5M3A4-F1
#
_entry.id   AF-A0A8J5M3A4-F1
#
_cell.length_a   1.000
_cell.length_b   1.000
_cell.length_c   1.000
_cell.angle_alpha   90.00
_cell.angle_beta   90.00
_cell.angle_gamma   90.00
#
_symmetry.space_group_name_H-M   'P 1'
#
loop_
_entity.id
_entity.type
_entity.pdbx_description
1 polymer ?
#
loop_
_entity_poly.entity_id
_entity_poly.type
_entity_poly.pdbx_seq_one_letter_code
_entity_poly.pdbx_strand_id
1 'polypeptide(L)' 'MPPVVFDKVLDGAVQSDDYFVQKYNALGVRGLFPHQKVTAALRMFCYGVAACNGPTLCPLLRLTR' A
#
# COMPACT_ATOMS: atom_id res chain seq x y z
N MET A 1 -3.86 -20.55 17.25
CA MET A 1 -4.13 -20.57 15.80
C MET A 1 -2.90 -19.97 15.13
N PRO A 2 -2.24 -20.65 14.17
CA PRO A 2 -1.08 -20.06 13.50
C PRO A 2 -1.49 -18.77 12.78
N PRO A 3 -0.65 -17.72 12.79
CA PRO A 3 -0.99 -16.44 12.17
C PRO A 3 -1.20 -16.65 10.67
N VAL A 4 -2.30 -16.09 10.15
CA VAL A 4 -2.59 -16.18 8.72
C VAL A 4 -1.50 -15.45 7.93
N VAL A 5 -1.26 -15.89 6.69
CA VAL A 5 -0.19 -15.35 5.84
C VAL A 5 -0.26 -13.82 5.70
N PHE A 6 -1.48 -13.28 5.67
CA PHE A 6 -1.73 -11.85 5.56
C PHE A 6 -1.25 -11.06 6.79
N ASP A 7 -1.36 -11.62 7.99
CA ASP A 7 -0.92 -10.94 9.22
C ASP A 7 0.59 -10.79 9.28
N LYS A 8 1.33 -11.75 8.71
CA LYS A 8 2.80 -11.65 8.58
C LYS A 8 3.22 -10.52 7.66
N VAL A 9 2.49 -10.34 6.55
CA VAL A 9 2.72 -9.23 5.60
C VAL A 9 2.38 -7.89 6.26
N LEU A 10 1.28 -7.84 7.00
CA LEU A 10 0.88 -6.66 7.75
C LEU A 10 1.96 -6.26 8.76
N ASP A 11 2.43 -7.20 9.58
CA ASP A 11 3.45 -6.96 10.60
C ASP A 11 4.75 -6.45 9.97
N GLY A 12 5.20 -7.10 8.89
CA GLY A 12 6.36 -6.63 8.12
C GLY A 12 6.17 -5.22 7.56
N ALA A 13 4.98 -4.89 7.03
CA ALA A 13 4.70 -3.56 6.49
C ALA A 13 4.68 -2.48 7.58
N VAL A 14 4.09 -2.77 8.74
CA VAL A 14 4.05 -1.86 9.90
C VAL A 14 5.44 -1.65 10.49
N GLN A 15 6.28 -2.68 10.53
CA GLN A 15 7.68 -2.55 10.97
C GLN A 15 8.56 -1.80 9.97
N SER A 16 8.22 -1.87 8.67
CA SER A 16 9.02 -1.23 7.62
C SER A 16 8.72 0.26 7.49
N ASP A 17 7.45 0.67 7.62
CA ASP A 17 7.05 2.06 7.41
C ASP A 17 5.93 2.52 8.37
N ASP A 18 6.20 3.65 9.01
CA ASP A 18 5.32 4.39 9.91
C ASP A 18 3.96 4.79 9.28
N TYR A 19 3.87 4.80 7.96
CA TYR A 19 2.64 5.03 7.20
C TYR A 19 1.56 3.99 7.54
N PHE A 20 1.95 2.73 7.75
CA PHE A 20 0.98 1.64 7.99
C PHE A 20 0.45 1.63 9.42
N VAL A 21 1.14 2.27 10.36
CA VAL A 21 0.66 2.43 11.74
C VAL A 21 -0.67 3.20 11.76
N GLN A 22 -1.61 2.76 12.58
CA GLN A 22 -2.87 3.46 12.78
C GLN A 22 -2.67 4.64 13.72
N LYS A 23 -2.72 5.86 13.17
CA LYS A 23 -2.55 7.12 13.90
C LYS A 23 -3.92 7.77 14.15
N TYR A 24 -4.02 8.55 15.22
CA TYR A 24 -5.16 9.43 15.44
C TYR A 24 -4.94 10.75 14.71
N ASN A 25 -6.01 11.30 14.15
CA ASN A 25 -5.94 12.62 13.55
C ASN A 25 -6.02 13.72 14.63
N ALA A 26 -5.85 14.99 14.22
CA ALA A 26 -5.92 16.15 15.12
C ALA A 26 -7.28 16.31 15.83
N LEU A 27 -8.33 15.67 15.33
CA LEU A 27 -9.68 15.65 15.91
C LEU A 27 -9.91 14.44 16.83
N GLY A 28 -8.86 13.65 17.12
CA GLY A 28 -8.96 12.45 17.96
C GLY A 28 -9.66 11.27 17.29
N VAL A 29 -9.98 11.35 16.00
CA VAL A 29 -10.58 10.26 15.23
C VAL A 29 -9.49 9.32 14.74
N ARG A 30 -9.71 8.03 14.94
CA ARG A 30 -8.77 6.98 14.52
C ARG A 30 -8.75 6.89 12.99
N GLY A 31 -7.56 6.99 12.40
CA GLY A 31 -7.38 6.86 10.95
C GLY A 31 -7.63 5.43 10.44
N LEU A 32 -7.42 5.22 9.14
CA LEU A 32 -7.56 3.92 8.48
C LEU A 32 -6.79 2.81 9.20
N PHE A 33 -7.40 1.62 9.27
CA PHE A 33 -6.75 0.44 9.85
C PHE A 33 -5.56 -0.01 9.01
N PRO A 34 -4.50 -0.58 9.63
CA PRO A 34 -3.31 -1.05 8.92
C PRO A 34 -3.68 -2.07 7.83
N HIS A 35 -4.65 -2.95 8.09
CA HIS A 35 -5.13 -3.93 7.12
C HIS A 35 -5.75 -3.28 5.88
N GLN A 36 -6.48 -2.17 6.04
CA GLN A 36 -7.07 -1.44 4.93
C GLN A 36 -5.99 -0.77 4.09
N LYS A 37 -4.97 -0.18 4.74
CA LYS A 37 -3.83 0.45 4.08
C LYS A 37 -3.01 -0.57 3.27
N VAL A 38 -2.68 -1.72 3.87
CA VAL A 38 -1.96 -2.80 3.19
C VAL A 38 -2.77 -3.37 2.03
N THR A 39 -4.08 -3.58 2.21
CA THR A 39 -4.95 -4.06 1.12
C THR A 39 -5.01 -3.06 -0.04
N ALA A 40 -5.12 -1.77 0.26
CA ALA A 40 -5.12 -0.72 -0.76
C ALA A 40 -3.77 -0.66 -1.51
N ALA A 41 -2.65 -0.71 -0.79
CA ALA A 41 -1.31 -0.75 -1.39
C ALA A 41 -1.12 -1.99 -2.27
N LEU A 42 -1.56 -3.17 -1.81
CA LEU A 42 -1.51 -4.41 -2.58
C LEU A 42 -2.36 -4.31 -3.85
N ARG A 43 -3.55 -3.70 -3.78
CA ARG A 43 -4.38 -3.44 -4.96
C ARG A 43 -3.70 -2.48 -5.95
N MET A 44 -3.10 -1.39 -5.46
CA MET A 44 -2.36 -0.46 -6.31
C MET A 44 -1.13 -1.13 -6.95
N PHE A 45 -0.45 -2.02 -6.23
CA PHE A 45 0.68 -2.78 -6.77
C PHE A 45 0.22 -3.76 -7.85
N CYS A 46 -0.77 -4.60 -7.57
CA CYS A 46 -1.26 -5.62 -8.49
C CYS A 46 -1.95 -5.01 -9.74
N TYR A 47 -2.74 -3.94 -9.56
CA TYR A 47 -3.46 -3.31 -10.67
C TYR A 47 -2.67 -2.19 -11.37
N GLY A 48 -1.81 -1.46 -10.65
CA GLY A 48 -0.99 -0.39 -11.22
C GLY A 48 0.18 -0.90 -12.06
N VAL A 49 0.75 -2.06 -11.74
CA VAL A 49 1.72 -2.74 -12.61
C VAL A 49 1.05 -3.36 -13.85
N ALA A 50 -0.23 -3.72 -13.77
CA ALA A 50 -1.00 -4.22 -14.91
C ALA A 50 -1.29 -3.14 -15.98
N ALA A 51 -1.17 -1.86 -15.66
CA ALA A 51 -1.30 -0.77 -16.63
C ALA A 51 -0.09 -0.63 -17.57
N CYS A 52 1.00 -1.37 -17.34
CA CYS A 52 2.16 -1.41 -18.22
C CYS A 52 2.13 -2.67 -19.12
N ASN A 53 1.04 -2.85 -19.88
CA ASN A 53 0.97 -3.81 -20.98
C ASN A 53 0.35 -3.17 -22.23
N GLY A 54 0.69 -1.92 -22.49
CA GLY A 54 0.30 -1.20 -23.70
C GLY A 54 1.34 -0.15 -24.07
N PRO A 55 1.62 0.07 -25.37
CA PRO A 55 2.65 0.99 -25.85
C PRO A 55 2.37 2.48 -25.54
N THR A 56 1.32 2.81 -24.79
CA THR A 56 0.76 4.15 -24.63
C THR A 56 1.32 4.95 -23.45
N LEU A 57 2.07 4.35 -22.52
CA LEU A 57 2.70 5.06 -21.38
C LEU A 57 4.21 5.32 -21.56
N CYS A 58 4.76 5.19 -22.78
CA CYS A 58 6.14 5.58 -23.07
C CYS A 58 6.45 7.09 -22.91
N PRO A 59 5.51 8.05 -23.03
CA PRO A 59 5.86 9.47 -22.87
C PRO A 59 6.00 9.93 -21.42
N LEU A 60 5.21 9.39 -20.47
CA LEU A 60 5.19 9.93 -19.09
C LEU A 60 6.32 9.41 -18.20
N LEU A 61 6.91 8.26 -18.52
CA LEU A 61 8.09 7.76 -17.78
C LEU A 61 9.42 8.37 -18.26
N ARG A 62 9.41 9.16 -19.35
CA ARG A 62 10.59 9.87 -19.88
C ARG A 62 10.76 11.30 -19.36
N LEU A 63 9.80 11.84 -18.60
CA LEU A 63 9.90 13.21 -18.06
C LEU A 63 10.51 13.28 -16.64
N THR A 64 10.90 12.14 -16.06
CA THR A 64 11.57 12.06 -14.75
C THR A 64 13.01 11.55 -14.86
N ARG A 65 13.67 11.76 -16.01
CA ARG A 65 15.12 11.60 -16.14
C ARG A 65 15.75 12.79 -16.85
#